data_AF-A0A6I4N5B5-F1
#
_entry.id   AF-A0A6I4N5B5-F1
#
_cell.length_a   1.000
_cell.length_b   1.000
_cell.length_c   1.000
_cell.angle_alpha   90.00
_cell.angle_beta   90.00
_cell.angle_gamma   90.00
#
_symmetry.space_group_name_H-M   'P 1'
#
loop_
_entity.id
_entity.type
_entity.pdbx_description
1 polymer ?
#
loop_
_entity_poly.entity_id
_entity_poly.type
_entity_poly.pdbx_seq_one_letter_code
_entity_poly.pdbx_strand_id
1 'polypeptide(L)'
;MSTTNQAIANELARRELRRISESYAASKGSASRHKCFLSYHGANATEVLDFVNRFENVFIPRVIGITEDDPAIQSENSEYIMDTIREKYLSDSTVTILMVGACTWSRKIVDWEIYSSLRRDRVNRLNGVMGIRLPSTAGQRPKILGRFNDNLGEPESYARYWSYPDNAQALQTCIQDAFDARSDRASHIVNTLPRMTRNSACP
;
A
#
# COMPACT_ATOMS: atom_id res chain seq x y z
N MET A 1 26.09 9.96 0.83
CA MET A 1 25.25 10.74 -0.10
C MET A 1 24.50 11.78 0.71
N SER A 2 24.49 13.05 0.29
CA SER A 2 23.76 14.13 1.01
C SER A 2 22.26 13.81 1.10
N THR A 3 21.61 14.16 2.21
CA THR A 3 20.16 14.02 2.43
C THR A 3 19.32 14.66 1.31
N THR A 4 19.84 15.73 0.70
CA THR A 4 19.22 16.41 -0.45
C THR A 4 19.14 15.52 -1.69
N ASN A 5 20.16 14.70 -1.96
CA ASN A 5 20.17 13.83 -3.14
C ASN A 5 19.16 12.69 -3.02
N GLN A 6 18.98 12.16 -1.81
CA GLN A 6 17.98 11.12 -1.55
C GLN A 6 16.54 11.66 -1.67
N ALA A 7 16.30 12.89 -1.21
CA ALA A 7 14.99 13.53 -1.35
C ALA A 7 14.61 13.74 -2.82
N ILE A 8 15.55 14.23 -3.64
CA ILE A 8 15.35 14.40 -5.10
C ILE A 8 15.10 13.04 -5.76
N ALA A 9 15.89 12.02 -5.45
CA ALA A 9 15.72 10.68 -6.01
C ALA A 9 14.33 10.11 -5.69
N ASN A 10 13.86 10.26 -4.44
CA ASN A 10 12.54 9.83 -4.04
C ASN A 10 11.42 10.60 -4.76
N GLU A 11 11.57 11.91 -4.95
CA GLU A 11 10.60 12.72 -5.69
C GLU A 11 10.49 12.27 -7.16
N LEU A 12 11.62 12.03 -7.83
CA LEU A 12 11.65 11.48 -9.18
C LEU A 12 11.02 10.08 -9.23
N ALA A 13 11.31 9.23 -8.25
CA ALA A 13 10.73 7.90 -8.18
C ALA A 13 9.20 7.92 -8.02
N ARG A 14 8.65 8.83 -7.20
CA ARG A 14 7.19 9.02 -7.07
C ARG A 14 6.53 9.43 -8.38
N ARG A 15 7.18 10.33 -9.14
CA ARG A 15 6.67 10.76 -10.46
C ARG A 15 6.64 9.62 -11.44
N GLU A 16 7.70 8.81 -11.45
CA GLU A 16 7.78 7.65 -12.35
C GLU A 16 6.76 6.57 -11.97
N LEU A 17 6.62 6.25 -10.68
CA LEU A 17 5.58 5.35 -10.19
C LEU A 17 4.19 5.80 -10.66
N ARG A 18 3.89 7.11 -10.56
CA ARG A 18 2.61 7.67 -11.02
C ARG A 18 2.42 7.44 -12.52
N ARG A 19 3.43 7.75 -13.33
CA ARG A 19 3.41 7.55 -14.78
C ARG A 19 3.15 6.08 -15.15
N ILE A 20 3.79 5.14 -14.44
CA ILE A 20 3.58 3.70 -14.61
C ILE A 20 2.13 3.33 -14.26
N SER A 21 1.61 3.80 -13.12
CA SER A 21 0.23 3.51 -12.72
C SER A 21 -0.80 4.03 -13.74
N GLU A 22 -0.59 5.24 -14.27
CA GLU A 22 -1.45 5.86 -15.29
C GLU A 22 -1.42 5.10 -16.61
N SER A 23 -0.23 4.67 -17.07
CA SER A 23 -0.11 3.89 -18.31
C SER A 23 -0.86 2.57 -18.23
N TYR A 24 -0.82 1.89 -17.08
CA TYR A 24 -1.59 0.68 -16.84
C TYR A 24 -3.10 0.92 -16.71
N ALA A 25 -3.52 2.08 -16.20
CA ALA A 25 -4.93 2.46 -16.17
C ALA A 25 -5.49 2.66 -17.60
N ALA A 26 -4.68 3.15 -18.53
CA ALA A 26 -5.03 3.29 -19.94
C ALA A 26 -5.00 1.97 -20.73
N SER A 27 -4.28 0.95 -20.26
CA SER A 27 -4.19 -0.36 -20.92
C SER A 27 -5.37 -1.29 -20.56
N LYS A 28 -5.91 -2.03 -21.53
CA LYS A 28 -6.81 -3.17 -21.24
C LYS A 28 -5.99 -4.27 -20.57
N GLY A 29 -6.16 -4.44 -19.25
CA GLY A 29 -5.41 -5.40 -18.45
C GLY A 29 -5.50 -6.84 -18.97
N SER A 30 -4.42 -7.59 -18.84
CA SER A 30 -4.41 -9.05 -19.05
C SER A 30 -5.19 -9.73 -17.92
N ALA A 31 -6.09 -10.66 -18.25
CA ALA A 31 -7.02 -11.30 -17.30
C ALA A 31 -6.38 -12.07 -16.12
N SER A 32 -5.06 -12.28 -16.13
CA SER A 32 -4.33 -13.10 -15.15
C SER A 32 -3.68 -12.33 -14.00
N ARG A 33 -3.70 -10.98 -13.99
CA ARG A 33 -2.98 -10.17 -12.99
C ARG A 33 -3.93 -9.37 -12.11
N HIS A 34 -3.67 -9.39 -10.81
CA HIS A 34 -4.37 -8.56 -9.83
C HIS A 34 -3.93 -7.11 -9.93
N LYS A 35 -4.88 -6.20 -9.72
CA LYS A 35 -4.62 -4.76 -9.61
C LYS A 35 -4.24 -4.47 -8.17
N CYS A 36 -2.96 -4.20 -7.92
CA CYS A 36 -2.44 -4.03 -6.58
C CYS A 36 -2.18 -2.56 -6.28
N PHE A 37 -2.86 -2.04 -5.27
CA PHE A 37 -2.59 -0.74 -4.71
C PHE A 37 -1.37 -0.80 -3.79
N LEU A 38 -0.36 0.03 -4.05
CA LEU A 38 0.85 0.10 -3.23
C LEU A 38 0.75 1.27 -2.25
N SER A 39 0.63 0.94 -0.97
CA SER A 39 0.64 1.90 0.14
C SER A 39 2.04 1.95 0.74
N TYR A 40 2.65 3.14 0.83
CA TYR A 40 4.03 3.29 1.26
C TYR A 40 4.32 4.67 1.82
N HIS A 41 5.36 4.78 2.65
CA HIS A 41 5.91 6.08 3.00
C HIS A 41 6.75 6.59 1.83
N GLY A 42 6.47 7.81 1.37
CA GLY A 42 7.11 8.31 0.17
C GLY A 42 8.63 8.56 0.27
N ALA A 43 9.24 8.47 1.45
CA ALA A 43 10.71 8.44 1.56
C ALA A 43 11.32 7.08 1.11
N ASN A 44 10.47 6.08 0.86
CA ASN A 44 10.84 4.77 0.34
C ASN A 44 10.56 4.65 -1.16
N ALA A 45 10.24 5.75 -1.84
CA ALA A 45 9.74 5.73 -3.22
C ALA A 45 10.73 5.05 -4.19
N THR A 46 12.03 5.25 -4.01
CA THR A 46 13.06 4.56 -4.81
C THR A 46 12.95 3.04 -4.68
N GLU A 47 12.89 2.49 -3.46
CA GLU A 47 12.78 1.03 -3.26
C GLU A 47 11.45 0.47 -3.78
N VAL A 48 10.37 1.26 -3.70
CA VAL A 48 9.07 0.88 -4.24
C VAL A 48 9.09 0.87 -5.77
N LEU A 49 9.77 1.84 -6.40
CA LEU A 49 9.98 1.83 -7.84
C LEU A 49 10.81 0.63 -8.28
N ASP A 50 11.88 0.30 -7.55
CA ASP A 50 12.69 -0.90 -7.82
C ASP A 50 11.85 -2.18 -7.71
N PHE A 51 10.96 -2.27 -6.72
CA PHE A 51 10.01 -3.37 -6.59
C PHE A 51 9.05 -3.46 -7.79
N VAL A 52 8.47 -2.34 -8.21
CA VAL A 52 7.56 -2.29 -9.37
C VAL A 52 8.27 -2.72 -10.64
N ASN A 53 9.48 -2.22 -10.90
CA ASN A 53 10.25 -2.56 -12.08
C ASN A 53 10.66 -4.04 -12.08
N ARG A 54 11.10 -4.57 -10.93
CA ARG A 54 11.49 -5.98 -10.79
C ARG A 54 10.32 -6.94 -11.05
N PHE A 55 9.10 -6.55 -10.70
CA PHE A 55 7.92 -7.42 -10.72
C PHE A 55 6.80 -6.92 -11.65
N GLU A 56 7.14 -6.13 -12.66
CA GLU A 56 6.17 -5.49 -13.59
C GLU A 56 5.21 -6.49 -14.26
N ASN A 57 5.66 -7.72 -14.46
CA ASN A 57 4.91 -8.79 -15.10
C ASN A 57 4.06 -9.64 -14.13
N VAL A 58 4.12 -9.36 -12.82
CA VAL A 58 3.41 -10.16 -11.80
C VAL A 58 2.05 -9.56 -11.46
N PHE A 59 1.95 -8.23 -11.40
CA PHE A 59 0.73 -7.52 -11.01
C PHE A 59 0.55 -6.24 -11.81
N ILE A 60 -0.60 -5.58 -11.66
CA ILE A 60 -0.87 -4.27 -12.24
C ILE A 60 -0.74 -3.22 -11.13
N PRO A 61 0.32 -2.40 -11.11
CA PRO A 61 0.52 -1.43 -10.04
C PRO A 61 -0.52 -0.31 -10.09
N ARG A 62 -1.02 0.05 -8.90
CA ARG A 62 -1.75 1.28 -8.63
C ARG A 62 -0.98 2.01 -7.54
N VAL A 63 -0.54 3.23 -7.81
CA VAL A 63 0.10 4.08 -6.81
C VAL A 63 -0.62 5.39 -6.68
N ILE A 64 -0.63 5.89 -5.45
CA ILE A 64 -1.03 7.25 -5.17
C ILE A 64 0.24 8.11 -5.24
N GLY A 65 0.20 9.14 -6.08
CA GLY A 65 1.21 10.19 -6.09
C GLY A 65 0.89 11.32 -5.12
N ILE A 66 -0.14 11.18 -4.29
CA ILE A 66 -0.58 12.24 -3.39
C ILE A 66 0.53 12.51 -2.37
N THR A 67 0.97 13.75 -2.34
CA THR A 67 1.88 14.27 -1.33
C THR A 67 1.06 14.82 -0.16
N GLU A 68 1.71 15.02 0.99
CA GLU A 68 1.07 15.70 2.13
C GLU A 68 0.63 17.14 1.77
N ASP A 69 1.20 17.69 0.69
CA ASP A 69 0.90 19.00 0.13
C ASP A 69 -0.23 18.99 -0.90
N ASP A 70 -0.81 17.83 -1.21
CA ASP A 70 -1.92 17.78 -2.16
C ASP A 70 -3.13 18.50 -1.54
N PRO A 71 -3.68 19.52 -2.22
CA PRO A 71 -4.82 20.29 -1.74
C PRO A 71 -6.02 19.40 -1.39
N ALA A 72 -6.17 18.25 -2.06
CA ALA A 72 -7.23 17.29 -1.77
C ALA A 72 -7.06 16.60 -0.41
N ILE A 73 -5.86 16.62 0.19
CA ILE A 73 -5.51 16.02 1.49
C ILE A 73 -5.16 17.07 2.56
N GLN A 74 -4.98 18.33 2.17
CA GLN A 74 -4.87 19.46 3.09
C GLN A 74 -6.21 19.87 3.72
N SER A 75 -7.33 19.25 3.32
CA SER A 75 -8.61 19.48 3.97
C SER A 75 -8.61 18.97 5.41
N GLU A 76 -9.12 19.76 6.36
CA GLU A 76 -9.43 19.26 7.70
C GLU A 76 -10.62 18.29 7.68
N ASN A 77 -11.38 18.26 6.57
CA ASN A 77 -12.48 17.34 6.39
C ASN A 77 -11.97 15.94 6.00
N SER A 78 -11.74 15.15 7.03
CA SER A 78 -11.30 13.76 6.92
C SER A 78 -12.27 12.84 6.16
N GLU A 79 -13.52 13.21 5.89
CA GLU A 79 -14.44 12.40 5.05
C GLU A 79 -14.22 12.69 3.56
N TYR A 80 -14.08 13.96 3.18
CA TYR A 80 -13.78 14.37 1.80
C TYR A 80 -12.48 13.74 1.26
N ILE A 81 -11.44 13.69 2.10
CA ILE A 81 -10.16 13.04 1.73
C ILE A 81 -10.37 11.55 1.46
N MET A 82 -11.23 10.90 2.26
CA MET A 82 -11.48 9.46 2.14
C MET A 82 -12.27 9.16 0.88
N ASP A 83 -13.25 9.98 0.54
CA ASP A 83 -14.01 9.80 -0.70
C ASP A 83 -13.11 10.03 -1.91
N THR A 84 -12.18 11.00 -1.84
CA THR A 84 -11.16 11.18 -2.88
C THR A 84 -10.23 9.97 -3.01
N ILE A 85 -9.74 9.41 -1.89
CA ILE A 85 -8.89 8.21 -1.88
C ILE A 85 -9.65 7.01 -2.46
N ARG A 86 -10.93 6.85 -2.08
CA ARG A 86 -11.81 5.74 -2.50
C ARG A 86 -12.16 5.80 -3.98
N GLU A 87 -12.73 6.93 -4.42
CA GLU A 87 -13.26 7.08 -5.78
C GLU A 87 -12.16 6.98 -6.82
N LYS A 88 -11.04 7.67 -6.60
CA LYS A 88 -10.00 7.80 -7.62
C LYS A 88 -9.04 6.62 -7.68
N TYR A 89 -8.85 5.86 -6.58
CA TYR A 89 -7.66 5.00 -6.46
C TYR A 89 -7.91 3.59 -5.91
N LEU A 90 -8.90 3.38 -5.04
CA LEU A 90 -9.19 2.05 -4.49
C LEU A 90 -10.27 1.29 -5.28
N SER A 91 -11.19 2.00 -5.93
CA SER A 91 -12.37 1.43 -6.60
C SER A 91 -12.07 0.33 -7.63
N ASP A 92 -10.88 0.32 -8.23
CA ASP A 92 -10.46 -0.67 -9.23
C ASP A 92 -9.33 -1.61 -8.76
N SER A 93 -8.85 -1.48 -7.52
CA SER A 93 -7.84 -2.40 -6.97
C SER A 93 -8.49 -3.64 -6.34
N THR A 94 -7.76 -4.76 -6.30
CA THR A 94 -8.22 -6.00 -5.65
C THR A 94 -7.38 -6.38 -4.43
N VAL A 95 -6.12 -5.90 -4.39
CA VAL A 95 -5.18 -6.15 -3.29
C VAL A 95 -4.48 -4.84 -2.94
N THR A 96 -4.26 -4.60 -1.65
CA THR A 96 -3.40 -3.54 -1.12
C THR A 96 -2.13 -4.17 -0.58
N ILE A 97 -0.98 -3.71 -1.09
CA ILE A 97 0.35 -4.10 -0.63
C ILE A 97 0.95 -2.94 0.15
N LEU A 98 1.14 -3.13 1.46
CA LEU A 98 1.83 -2.20 2.34
C LEU A 98 3.35 -2.41 2.23
N MET A 99 4.07 -1.42 1.70
CA MET A 99 5.53 -1.44 1.61
C MET A 99 6.15 -0.91 2.91
N VAL A 100 6.56 -1.84 3.77
CA VAL A 100 6.99 -1.56 5.15
C VAL A 100 8.48 -1.21 5.18
N GLY A 101 8.77 0.09 5.32
CA GLY A 101 10.09 0.62 5.67
C GLY A 101 10.12 1.17 7.09
N ALA A 102 11.26 1.71 7.53
CA ALA A 102 11.52 2.08 8.92
C ALA A 102 10.48 3.05 9.51
N CYS A 103 10.04 4.02 8.71
CA CYS A 103 9.10 5.06 9.14
C CYS A 103 7.67 4.88 8.61
N THR A 104 7.35 3.79 7.90
CA THR A 104 6.02 3.61 7.27
C THR A 104 4.89 3.67 8.30
N TRP A 105 5.08 3.07 9.48
CA TRP A 105 4.10 3.08 10.57
C TRP A 105 3.69 4.48 11.06
N SER A 106 4.52 5.49 10.80
CA SER A 106 4.34 6.83 11.36
C SER A 106 3.46 7.73 10.49
N ARG A 107 2.99 7.25 9.33
CA ARG A 107 2.30 8.08 8.33
C ARG A 107 0.78 7.95 8.42
N LYS A 108 0.09 9.09 8.59
CA LYS A 108 -1.38 9.14 8.64
C LYS A 108 -2.01 8.63 7.34
N ILE A 109 -1.41 8.96 6.20
CA ILE A 109 -2.00 8.61 4.90
C ILE A 109 -1.99 7.10 4.67
N VAL A 110 -0.92 6.43 5.12
CA VAL A 110 -0.80 4.97 5.09
C VAL A 110 -1.86 4.33 5.98
N ASP A 111 -2.12 4.89 7.18
CA ASP A 111 -3.23 4.42 8.03
C ASP A 111 -4.59 4.52 7.33
N TRP A 112 -4.84 5.62 6.63
CA TRP A 112 -6.12 5.88 5.95
C TRP A 112 -6.32 4.99 4.72
N GLU A 113 -5.24 4.71 4.00
CA GLU A 113 -5.19 3.77 2.89
C GLU A 113 -5.53 2.35 3.35
N ILE A 114 -4.93 1.89 4.45
CA ILE A 114 -5.27 0.58 5.04
C ILE A 114 -6.69 0.58 5.60
N TYR A 115 -7.12 1.65 6.28
CA TYR A 115 -8.50 1.79 6.76
C TYR A 115 -9.51 1.63 5.64
N SER A 116 -9.25 2.26 4.49
CA SER A 116 -10.12 2.17 3.33
C SER A 116 -10.12 0.79 2.71
N SER A 117 -8.95 0.17 2.61
CA SER A 117 -8.78 -1.18 2.03
C SER A 117 -9.55 -2.26 2.79
N LEU A 118 -9.71 -2.08 4.11
CA LEU A 118 -10.41 -3.00 5.01
C LEU A 118 -11.93 -2.74 5.10
N ARG A 119 -12.48 -1.72 4.43
CA ARG A 119 -13.91 -1.41 4.49
C ARG A 119 -14.69 -2.18 3.43
N ARG A 120 -15.85 -2.70 3.84
CA ARG A 120 -16.91 -3.16 2.94
C ARG A 120 -17.93 -2.03 2.81
N ASP A 121 -18.15 -1.53 1.60
CA ASP A 121 -19.28 -0.64 1.35
C ASP A 121 -19.93 -0.95 -0.01
N ARG A 122 -21.03 -0.27 -0.35
CA ARG A 122 -21.79 -0.53 -1.58
C ARG A 122 -21.03 -0.14 -2.86
N VAL A 123 -20.01 0.69 -2.73
CA VAL A 123 -19.25 1.28 -3.85
C VAL A 123 -17.91 0.55 -4.04
N ASN A 124 -17.25 0.17 -2.95
CA ASN A 124 -15.94 -0.46 -2.93
C ASN A 124 -16.02 -1.92 -2.55
N ARG A 125 -15.44 -2.76 -3.41
CA ARG A 125 -15.16 -4.15 -3.06
C ARG A 125 -14.01 -4.15 -2.06
N LEU A 126 -14.16 -4.93 -0.99
CA LEU A 126 -13.11 -5.22 -0.02
C LEU A 126 -11.80 -5.56 -0.74
N ASN A 127 -10.66 -5.01 -0.31
CA ASN A 127 -9.34 -5.37 -0.83
C ASN A 127 -8.68 -6.44 0.03
N GLY A 128 -7.96 -7.36 -0.62
CA GLY A 128 -6.98 -8.18 0.09
C GLY A 128 -5.90 -7.29 0.68
N VAL A 129 -5.37 -7.58 1.86
CA VAL A 129 -4.32 -6.74 2.47
C VAL A 129 -3.11 -7.60 2.82
N MET A 130 -1.93 -7.18 2.36
CA MET A 130 -0.65 -7.79 2.69
C MET A 130 0.41 -6.73 2.94
N GLY A 131 1.47 -7.08 3.65
CA GLY A 131 2.64 -6.25 3.85
C GLY A 131 3.89 -6.93 3.31
N ILE A 132 4.82 -6.14 2.78
CA ILE A 132 6.15 -6.59 2.35
C ILE A 132 7.20 -5.74 3.05
N ARG A 133 8.15 -6.39 3.71
CA ARG A 133 9.31 -5.71 4.31
C ARG A 133 10.25 -5.21 3.22
N LEU A 134 10.59 -3.92 3.23
CA LEU A 134 11.53 -3.34 2.27
C LEU A 134 12.98 -3.72 2.56
N PRO A 135 13.85 -3.84 1.54
CA PRO A 135 15.25 -4.22 1.68
C PRO A 135 16.05 -3.34 2.64
N SER A 136 15.78 -2.03 2.71
CA SER A 136 16.44 -1.11 3.65
C SER A 136 16.21 -1.47 5.13
N THR A 137 15.21 -2.29 5.42
CA THR A 137 14.91 -2.81 6.76
C THR A 137 15.13 -4.31 6.88
N ALA A 138 15.84 -4.93 5.93
CA ALA A 138 16.21 -6.34 5.99
C ALA A 138 17.04 -6.62 7.25
N GLY A 139 16.74 -7.74 7.92
CA GLY A 139 17.37 -8.10 9.20
C GLY A 139 16.88 -7.26 10.40
N GLN A 140 16.04 -6.25 10.18
CA GLN A 140 15.45 -5.44 11.25
C GLN A 140 14.00 -5.86 11.52
N ARG A 141 13.47 -5.38 12.64
CA ARG A 141 12.04 -5.48 13.00
C ARG A 141 11.44 -4.08 12.99
N PRO A 142 11.16 -3.49 11.80
CA PRO A 142 10.57 -2.16 11.74
C PRO A 142 9.23 -2.18 12.47
N LYS A 143 8.92 -1.08 13.16
CA LYS A 143 7.62 -0.93 13.81
C LYS A 143 6.51 -1.03 12.77
N ILE A 144 5.46 -1.77 13.11
CA ILE A 144 4.33 -2.04 12.23
C ILE A 144 3.22 -1.02 12.51
N LEU A 145 2.55 -0.57 11.45
CA LEU A 145 1.37 0.30 11.56
C LEU A 145 0.27 -0.43 12.36
N GLY A 146 -0.28 0.21 13.40
CA GLY A 146 -1.24 -0.41 14.32
C GLY A 146 -2.43 -1.09 13.63
N ARG A 147 -3.08 -0.40 12.68
CA ARG A 147 -4.22 -0.97 11.94
C ARG A 147 -3.86 -2.20 11.12
N PHE A 148 -2.67 -2.21 10.50
CA PHE A 148 -2.21 -3.39 9.79
C PHE A 148 -1.88 -4.52 10.79
N ASN A 149 -1.25 -4.18 11.92
CA ASN A 149 -0.90 -5.13 12.98
C ASN A 149 -2.12 -5.86 13.56
N ASP A 150 -3.27 -5.18 13.71
CA ASP A 150 -4.52 -5.79 14.19
C ASP A 150 -5.08 -6.87 13.24
N ASN A 151 -4.61 -6.90 11.99
CA ASN A 151 -5.00 -7.91 10.99
C ASN A 151 -3.92 -8.98 10.81
N LEU A 152 -2.85 -8.97 11.61
CA LEU A 152 -1.80 -9.99 11.62
C LEU A 152 -2.03 -11.01 12.74
N GLY A 153 -1.41 -12.19 12.63
CA GLY A 153 -1.49 -13.23 13.65
C GLY A 153 -1.59 -14.65 13.09
N GLU A 154 -2.46 -15.45 13.72
CA GLU A 154 -2.76 -16.87 13.47
C GLU A 154 -3.04 -17.22 12.00
N PRO A 155 -3.07 -18.52 11.63
CA PRO A 155 -3.35 -18.97 10.27
C PRO A 155 -4.65 -18.44 9.65
N GLU A 156 -5.60 -17.92 10.46
CA GLU A 156 -6.85 -17.35 9.95
C GLU A 156 -6.87 -15.82 9.89
N SER A 157 -5.79 -15.13 10.28
CA SER A 157 -5.70 -13.67 10.20
C SER A 157 -5.91 -13.16 8.78
N TYR A 158 -6.59 -12.02 8.66
CA TYR A 158 -6.95 -11.44 7.36
C TYR A 158 -5.72 -11.11 6.51
N ALA A 159 -4.70 -10.51 7.12
CA ALA A 159 -3.51 -10.05 6.44
C ALA A 159 -2.28 -10.87 6.78
N ARG A 160 -1.30 -10.82 5.87
CA ARG A 160 0.02 -11.43 6.03
C ARG A 160 1.14 -10.42 5.87
N TYR A 161 2.22 -10.62 6.62
CA TYR A 161 3.42 -9.82 6.52
C TYR A 161 4.59 -10.68 6.04
N TRP A 162 5.06 -10.40 4.83
CA TRP A 162 6.04 -11.20 4.12
C TRP A 162 7.42 -10.53 4.14
N SER A 163 8.46 -11.36 4.05
CA SER A 163 9.79 -10.89 3.64
C SER A 163 9.75 -10.43 2.18
N TYR A 164 10.74 -9.65 1.76
CA TYR A 164 10.86 -9.25 0.37
C TYR A 164 10.94 -10.49 -0.55
N PRO A 165 10.12 -10.61 -1.61
CA PRO A 165 10.09 -11.80 -2.43
C PRO A 165 11.39 -12.03 -3.20
N ASP A 166 11.85 -13.28 -3.25
CA ASP A 166 13.06 -13.65 -3.99
C ASP A 166 12.83 -13.72 -5.51
N ASN A 167 11.61 -14.04 -5.93
CA ASN A 167 11.25 -14.21 -7.35
C ASN A 167 9.77 -13.93 -7.62
N ALA A 168 9.42 -13.91 -8.91
CA ALA A 168 8.07 -13.59 -9.39
C ALA A 168 7.00 -14.55 -8.86
N GLN A 169 7.31 -15.86 -8.79
CA GLN A 169 6.38 -16.88 -8.30
C GLN A 169 6.07 -16.69 -6.80
N ALA A 170 7.08 -16.34 -5.99
CA ALA A 170 6.90 -16.04 -4.58
C ALA A 170 5.95 -14.84 -4.39
N LEU A 171 6.17 -13.75 -5.14
CA LEU A 171 5.27 -12.60 -5.08
C LEU A 171 3.86 -12.93 -5.55
N GLN A 172 3.71 -13.66 -6.66
CA GLN A 172 2.41 -14.07 -7.18
C GLN A 172 1.61 -14.86 -6.14
N THR A 173 2.29 -15.78 -5.43
CA THR A 173 1.68 -16.58 -4.36
C THR A 173 1.19 -15.69 -3.22
N CYS A 174 2.00 -14.72 -2.80
CA CYS A 174 1.62 -13.77 -1.74
C CYS A 174 0.42 -12.90 -2.13
N ILE A 175 0.39 -12.42 -3.38
CA ILE A 175 -0.73 -11.61 -3.90
C ILE A 175 -2.00 -12.45 -4.00
N GLN A 176 -1.87 -13.70 -4.46
CA GLN A 176 -3.01 -14.61 -4.58
C GLN A 176 -3.61 -14.93 -3.20
N ASP A 177 -2.78 -15.25 -2.20
CA ASP A 177 -3.25 -15.44 -0.82
C ASP A 177 -4.00 -14.22 -0.27
N ALA A 178 -3.46 -13.00 -0.51
CA ALA A 178 -4.15 -11.78 -0.10
C ALA A 178 -5.48 -11.58 -0.83
N PHE A 179 -5.53 -11.90 -2.13
CA PHE A 179 -6.75 -11.83 -2.92
C PHE A 179 -7.82 -12.81 -2.41
N ASP A 180 -7.45 -14.06 -2.13
CA ASP A 180 -8.39 -15.09 -1.67
C ASP A 180 -8.91 -14.78 -0.25
N ALA A 181 -8.08 -14.15 0.60
CA ALA A 181 -8.46 -13.70 1.94
C ALA A 181 -9.73 -12.83 1.98
N ARG A 182 -10.00 -12.10 0.88
CA ARG A 182 -11.20 -11.24 0.72
C ARG A 182 -12.50 -12.01 0.88
N SER A 183 -12.48 -13.31 0.58
CA SER A 183 -13.60 -14.22 0.71
C SER A 183 -13.37 -15.14 1.92
N ASP A 184 -12.21 -15.79 1.97
CA ASP A 184 -11.96 -16.93 2.85
C ASP A 184 -11.76 -16.50 4.31
N ARG A 185 -11.14 -15.34 4.52
CA ARG A 185 -10.77 -14.83 5.85
C ARG A 185 -11.47 -13.52 6.19
N ALA A 186 -12.52 -13.20 5.45
CA ALA A 186 -13.15 -11.89 5.49
C ALA A 186 -13.84 -11.57 6.84
N SER A 187 -14.16 -12.60 7.64
CA SER A 187 -14.64 -12.50 9.03
C SER A 187 -13.57 -12.09 10.04
N HIS A 188 -12.29 -12.17 9.67
CA HIS A 188 -11.14 -11.85 10.53
C HIS A 188 -10.64 -10.41 10.36
N ILE A 189 -11.36 -9.57 9.62
CA ILE A 189 -11.01 -8.17 9.45
C ILE A 189 -11.18 -7.42 10.77
N VAL A 190 -10.13 -6.73 11.19
CA VAL A 190 -10.17 -5.81 12.32
C VAL A 190 -9.90 -4.39 11.82
N ASN A 191 -10.87 -3.50 11.96
CA ASN A 191 -10.74 -2.10 11.53
C ASN A 191 -11.38 -1.12 12.52
N THR A 192 -11.15 -1.33 13.81
CA THR A 192 -11.80 -0.61 14.92
C THR A 192 -10.98 0.58 15.43
N LEU A 193 -9.66 0.62 15.17
CA LEU A 193 -8.81 1.73 15.62
C LEU A 193 -9.29 3.07 15.04
N PRO A 194 -9.31 4.15 15.85
CA PRO A 194 -9.46 5.50 15.32
C PRO A 194 -8.41 5.77 14.24
N ARG A 195 -8.79 6.56 13.24
CA ARG A 195 -7.86 6.99 12.20
C ARG A 195 -6.78 7.89 12.80
N MET A 196 -5.56 7.77 12.29
CA MET A 196 -4.49 8.71 12.63
C MET A 196 -4.90 10.12 12.18
N THR A 197 -4.88 11.10 13.07
CA THR A 197 -5.18 12.50 12.72
C THR A 197 -3.96 13.26 12.22
N ARG A 198 -2.76 12.80 12.60
CA ARG A 198 -1.47 13.40 12.24
C ARG A 198 -0.39 12.33 12.08
N ASN A 199 0.69 12.70 11.41
CA ASN A 199 1.89 11.88 11.37
C ASN A 199 2.50 11.76 12.78
N SER A 200 3.05 10.59 13.08
CA SER A 200 3.86 10.35 14.27
C SER A 200 5.32 10.71 14.00
N ALA A 201 6.08 11.00 15.06
CA ALA A 201 7.52 11.12 14.96
C ALA A 201 8.13 9.74 14.63
N CYS A 202 9.03 9.70 13.65
CA CYS A 202 9.87 8.54 13.38
C CYS A 202 11.24 8.79 14.03
N PRO A 203 11.71 7.91 14.93
CA PRO A 203 13.02 8.04 15.57
C PRO A 203 14.18 7.78 14.61
#